data_AF-A0A1C2I9F3-F1
#
_entry.id   AF-A0A1C2I9F3-F1
#
_cell.length_a   1.000
_cell.length_b   1.000
_cell.length_c   1.000
_cell.angle_alpha   90.00
_cell.angle_beta   90.00
_cell.angle_gamma   90.00
#
_symmetry.space_group_name_H-M   'P 1'
#
loop_
_entity.id
_entity.type
_entity.pdbx_description
1 polymer ?
#
loop_
_entity_poly.entity_id
_entity_poly.type
_entity_poly.pdbx_seq_one_letter_code
_entity_poly.pdbx_strand_id
1 'polypeptide(L)'
;MRTPGAFVLGGDANQIVHPNFFSWAQIKSLFWADPRMTSGQDLQVLTHNFRNGRKVTGMANRLLEIKQQRFGSIDRESNFLVDPVGDSAGQIRLLDAKPSALQALNRQISQSTQYAVLVLREEDKAAARAVFSTPLLFSVQEAKGLEYPHIVLYRFLSDHRAPFATLCEGVSKAGLGAETLTFRRAKDKGDKSLEVYKFFVNALYVAITRAVESVMLVESDDQHPLLDLLDIRSSGEEGVQVQASSRKDWQKEARKLELQGKAEQAEAIRSRILQDQTPPRPVFNARGVEELTRKIFIDQVVGNKWRQQLFEYAAF
;
A
#
# COMPACT_ATOMS: atom_id res chain seq x y z
N MET A 1 11.95 -0.76 25.21
CA MET A 1 12.04 0.22 26.32
C MET A 1 11.86 -0.54 27.63
N ARG A 2 12.62 -0.20 28.69
CA ARG A 2 12.62 -0.95 29.97
C ARG A 2 11.86 -0.25 31.11
N THR A 3 11.37 0.98 30.87
CA THR A 3 10.67 1.78 31.88
C THR A 3 9.16 1.67 31.68
N PRO A 4 8.40 1.21 32.69
CA PRO A 4 6.93 1.26 32.65
C PRO A 4 6.44 2.69 32.41
N GLY A 5 5.48 2.88 31.51
CA GLY A 5 4.92 4.20 31.16
C GLY A 5 5.68 4.98 30.08
N ALA A 6 6.84 4.50 29.62
CA ALA A 6 7.55 5.11 28.49
C ALA A 6 7.01 4.56 27.16
N PHE A 7 6.21 5.38 26.46
CA PHE A 7 5.64 5.05 25.16
C PHE A 7 6.17 6.00 24.08
N VAL A 8 6.34 5.48 22.87
CA VAL A 8 6.55 6.28 21.66
C VAL A 8 5.40 5.97 20.72
N LEU A 9 4.67 7.01 20.35
CA LEU A 9 3.61 6.92 19.34
C LEU A 9 4.13 7.58 18.06
N GLY A 10 3.95 6.89 16.94
CA GLY A 10 4.30 7.39 15.62
C GLY A 10 3.23 7.00 14.63
N GLY A 11 2.96 7.89 13.68
CA GLY A 11 1.97 7.65 12.65
C GLY A 11 1.81 8.83 11.70
N ASP A 12 1.13 8.60 10.60
CA ASP A 12 0.78 9.60 9.60
C ASP A 12 -0.74 9.53 9.37
N ALA A 13 -1.45 10.63 9.64
CA ALA A 13 -2.90 10.71 9.50
C ALA A 13 -3.36 10.61 8.04
N ASN A 14 -2.51 11.00 7.08
CA ASN A 14 -2.78 10.86 5.65
C ASN A 14 -2.65 9.41 5.19
N GLN A 15 -2.07 8.51 6.00
CA GLN A 15 -2.00 7.08 5.73
C GLN A 15 -3.13 6.25 6.37
N ILE A 16 -4.13 6.89 6.94
CA ILE A 16 -5.29 6.20 7.52
C ILE A 16 -6.29 5.91 6.41
N VAL A 17 -6.34 4.65 5.97
CA VAL A 17 -7.19 4.19 4.87
C VAL A 17 -8.50 3.55 5.33
N HIS A 18 -8.66 3.31 6.64
CA HIS A 18 -9.91 2.83 7.20
C HIS A 18 -10.75 4.02 7.70
N PRO A 19 -12.05 4.06 7.40
CA PRO A 19 -12.97 4.98 8.06
C PRO A 19 -12.89 4.71 9.56
N ASN A 20 -12.29 5.63 10.30
CA ASN A 20 -12.23 5.58 11.74
C ASN A 20 -12.39 7.01 12.30
N PHE A 21 -12.74 7.09 13.58
CA PHE A 21 -12.86 8.36 14.30
C PHE A 21 -11.49 8.91 14.75
N PHE A 22 -10.40 8.51 14.08
CA PHE A 22 -9.06 8.91 14.51
C PHE A 22 -8.89 10.43 14.44
N SER A 23 -8.41 11.00 15.55
CA SER A 23 -8.00 12.39 15.66
C SER A 23 -6.79 12.50 16.58
N TRP A 24 -5.74 13.19 16.12
CA TRP A 24 -4.60 13.53 16.96
C TRP A 24 -5.02 14.35 18.17
N ALA A 25 -6.06 15.17 18.07
CA ALA A 25 -6.59 15.93 19.20
C ALA A 25 -7.17 15.01 20.30
N GLN A 26 -7.84 13.92 19.93
CA GLN A 26 -8.36 12.94 20.89
C GLN A 26 -7.22 12.16 21.56
N ILE A 27 -6.23 11.71 20.79
CA ILE A 27 -5.03 11.07 21.37
C ILE A 27 -4.35 12.04 22.32
N LYS A 28 -4.19 13.30 21.91
CA LYS A 28 -3.61 14.33 22.79
C LYS A 28 -4.40 14.47 24.08
N SER A 29 -5.73 14.50 24.03
CA SER A 29 -6.54 14.60 25.24
C SER A 29 -6.34 13.44 26.22
N LEU A 30 -6.05 12.23 25.73
CA LEU A 30 -5.82 11.05 26.57
C LEU A 30 -4.46 11.09 27.29
N PHE A 31 -3.42 11.56 26.60
CA PHE A 31 -2.05 11.59 27.15
C PHE A 31 -1.73 12.90 27.90
N TRP A 32 -2.33 14.01 27.48
CA TRP A 32 -2.09 15.33 28.08
C TRP A 32 -3.04 15.68 29.23
N ALA A 33 -3.94 14.77 29.63
CA ALA A 33 -4.79 14.96 30.80
C ALA A 33 -4.06 14.72 32.14
N ASP A 34 -2.95 13.97 32.15
CA ASP A 34 -2.15 13.73 33.36
C ASP A 34 -0.89 14.62 33.37
N PRO A 35 -0.79 15.61 34.28
CA PRO A 35 0.36 16.49 34.42
C PRO A 35 1.71 15.76 34.53
N ARG A 36 1.71 14.55 35.09
CA ARG A 36 2.89 13.70 35.28
C ARG A 36 3.39 13.05 33.99
N MET A 37 2.50 12.92 33.00
CA MET A 37 2.83 12.41 31.65
C MET A 37 3.16 13.56 30.70
N THR A 38 2.68 14.78 30.96
CA THR A 38 2.92 15.96 30.10
C THR A 38 4.25 16.66 30.29
N SER A 39 4.91 16.52 31.43
CA SER A 39 6.18 17.17 31.70
C SER A 39 7.29 16.56 30.82
N GLY A 40 7.58 17.22 29.69
CA GLY A 40 8.70 16.88 28.79
C GLY A 40 8.33 16.13 27.50
N GLN A 41 7.04 16.03 27.13
CA GLN A 41 6.62 15.42 25.87
C GLN A 41 6.45 16.47 24.77
N ASP A 42 7.47 16.63 23.92
CA ASP A 42 7.38 17.43 22.71
C ASP A 42 6.86 16.57 21.55
N LEU A 43 5.74 16.99 20.94
CA LEU A 43 5.30 16.44 19.66
C LEU A 43 6.32 16.84 18.59
N GLN A 44 7.00 15.86 18.02
CA GLN A 44 7.95 16.06 16.93
C GLN A 44 7.30 15.66 15.60
N VAL A 45 7.29 16.59 14.65
CA VAL A 45 6.83 16.34 13.27
C VAL A 45 8.05 16.14 12.39
N LEU A 46 8.16 14.95 11.79
CA LEU A 46 9.24 14.64 10.85
C LEU A 46 8.80 15.00 9.44
N THR A 47 9.39 16.04 8.84
CA THR A 47 9.01 16.51 7.50
C THR A 47 9.88 15.92 6.39
N HIS A 48 11.05 15.38 6.71
CA HIS A 48 12.02 14.94 5.69
C HIS A 48 11.77 13.50 5.23
N ASN A 49 11.69 13.28 3.91
CA ASN A 49 11.55 11.97 3.28
C ASN A 49 12.80 11.57 2.51
N PHE A 50 13.34 10.43 2.94
CA PHE A 50 14.53 9.79 2.39
C PHE A 50 14.21 8.52 1.59
N ARG A 51 12.94 8.12 1.51
CA ARG A 51 12.49 6.83 0.96
C ARG A 51 12.03 6.94 -0.47
N ASN A 52 11.22 7.94 -0.79
CA ASN A 52 10.60 8.08 -2.10
C ASN A 52 11.42 9.04 -2.97
N GLY A 53 11.48 8.78 -4.27
CA GLY A 53 12.09 9.68 -5.25
C GLY A 53 11.39 11.04 -5.29
N ARG A 54 12.13 12.10 -5.62
CA ARG A 54 11.65 13.49 -5.52
C ARG A 54 10.33 13.74 -6.26
N LYS A 55 10.16 13.18 -7.47
CA LYS A 55 8.91 13.30 -8.24
C LYS A 55 7.73 12.60 -7.55
N VAL A 56 7.95 11.42 -6.98
CA VAL A 56 6.92 10.66 -6.27
C VAL A 56 6.44 11.44 -5.03
N THR A 57 7.38 11.96 -4.24
CA THR A 57 7.06 12.84 -3.10
C THR A 57 6.34 14.10 -3.55
N GLY A 58 6.77 14.71 -4.65
CA GLY A 58 6.11 15.88 -5.25
C GLY A 58 4.64 15.61 -5.60
N MET A 59 4.34 14.48 -6.23
CA MET A 59 2.96 14.07 -6.54
C MET A 59 2.14 13.80 -5.27
N ALA A 60 2.72 13.17 -4.26
CA ALA A 60 2.05 12.95 -2.98
C ALA A 60 1.72 14.28 -2.27
N ASN A 61 2.68 15.21 -2.21
CA ASN A 61 2.48 16.57 -1.69
C ASN A 61 1.39 17.30 -2.48
N ARG A 62 1.43 17.22 -3.81
CA ARG A 62 0.45 17.84 -4.69
C ARG A 62 -0.98 17.36 -4.40
N LEU A 63 -1.14 16.07 -4.13
CA LEU A 63 -2.43 15.51 -3.72
C LEU A 63 -2.89 16.08 -2.37
N LEU A 64 -1.98 16.30 -1.41
CA LEU A 64 -2.30 16.93 -0.13
C LEU A 64 -2.68 18.41 -0.29
N GLU A 65 -2.04 19.14 -1.20
CA GLU A 65 -2.43 20.52 -1.54
C GLU A 65 -3.85 20.57 -2.11
N ILE A 66 -4.18 19.67 -3.04
CA ILE A 66 -5.52 19.55 -3.65
C ILE A 66 -6.56 19.29 -2.55
N LYS A 67 -6.29 18.32 -1.66
CA LYS A 67 -7.13 18.02 -0.50
C LYS A 67 -7.35 19.26 0.37
N GLN A 68 -6.26 19.99 0.66
CA GLN A 68 -6.33 21.17 1.51
C GLN A 68 -7.10 22.33 0.85
N GLN A 69 -6.90 22.57 -0.45
CA GLN A 69 -7.63 23.62 -1.16
C GLN A 69 -9.13 23.30 -1.24
N ARG A 70 -9.49 22.03 -1.42
CA ARG A 70 -10.89 21.59 -1.50
C ARG A 70 -11.60 21.63 -0.15
N PHE A 71 -11.01 21.06 0.90
CA PHE A 71 -11.69 20.80 2.17
C PHE A 71 -11.13 21.58 3.37
N GLY A 72 -10.01 22.28 3.20
CA GLY A 72 -9.28 22.88 4.30
C GLY A 72 -8.43 21.87 5.09
N SER A 73 -7.83 22.36 6.17
CA SER A 73 -7.01 21.59 7.10
C SER A 73 -7.88 20.87 8.13
N ILE A 74 -7.61 19.58 8.31
CA ILE A 74 -8.33 18.71 9.28
C ILE A 74 -7.81 18.98 10.70
N ASP A 75 -6.50 18.94 10.86
CA ASP A 75 -5.78 19.21 12.10
C ASP A 75 -4.46 19.91 11.79
N ARG A 76 -3.82 20.53 12.79
CA ARG A 76 -2.57 21.27 12.56
C ARG A 76 -1.40 20.32 12.36
N GLU A 77 -1.46 19.15 12.99
CA GLU A 77 -0.38 18.19 13.10
C GLU A 77 -0.19 17.36 11.83
N SER A 78 -1.23 17.18 11.01
CA SER A 78 -1.16 16.51 9.70
C SER A 78 -1.06 17.47 8.51
N ASN A 79 -1.00 18.77 8.77
CA ASN A 79 -1.04 19.83 7.76
C ASN A 79 0.37 20.32 7.41
N PHE A 80 1.20 19.41 6.92
CA PHE A 80 2.54 19.70 6.42
C PHE A 80 2.78 18.98 5.09
N LEU A 81 3.68 19.55 4.29
CA LEU A 81 4.24 18.88 3.13
C LEU A 81 5.56 18.21 3.53
N VAL A 82 5.89 17.16 2.79
CA VAL A 82 7.07 16.35 3.05
C VAL A 82 8.22 16.83 2.16
N ASP A 83 9.37 17.12 2.76
CA ASP A 83 10.57 17.56 2.06
C ASP A 83 11.27 16.36 1.40
N PRO A 84 11.42 16.33 0.07
CA PRO A 84 12.10 15.24 -0.61
C PRO A 84 13.62 15.41 -0.52
N VAL A 85 14.26 14.67 0.38
CA VAL A 85 15.71 14.74 0.62
C VAL A 85 16.47 13.64 -0.13
N GLY A 86 15.77 12.66 -0.71
CA GLY A 86 16.38 11.58 -1.46
C GLY A 86 17.08 12.02 -2.76
N ASP A 87 18.18 11.33 -3.10
CA ASP A 87 19.01 11.60 -4.27
C ASP A 87 18.36 11.18 -5.59
N SER A 88 17.45 10.19 -5.56
CA SER A 88 16.73 9.73 -6.75
C SER A 88 15.68 10.74 -7.19
N ALA A 89 15.73 11.15 -8.45
CA ALA A 89 14.67 11.96 -9.04
C ALA A 89 13.32 11.23 -9.05
N GLY A 90 13.34 9.91 -9.20
CA GLY A 90 12.17 9.08 -9.45
C GLY A 90 11.45 9.41 -10.77
N GLN A 91 10.35 8.71 -11.04
CA GLN A 91 9.56 8.92 -12.25
C GLN A 91 8.07 8.73 -12.03
N ILE A 92 7.27 9.55 -12.70
CA ILE A 92 5.82 9.37 -12.80
C ILE A 92 5.49 9.22 -14.27
N ARG A 93 4.70 8.20 -14.61
CA ARG A 93 4.23 7.95 -15.98
C ARG A 93 2.73 7.73 -15.97
N LEU A 94 2.07 8.21 -17.03
CA LEU A 94 0.70 7.85 -17.37
C LEU A 94 0.73 6.93 -18.57
N LEU A 95 0.03 5.81 -18.47
CA LEU A 95 -0.16 4.83 -19.52
C LEU A 95 -1.65 4.69 -19.80
N ASP A 96 -2.03 4.83 -21.06
CA ASP A 96 -3.39 4.55 -21.52
C ASP A 96 -3.67 3.04 -21.41
N ALA A 97 -4.80 2.67 -20.81
CA ALA A 97 -5.24 1.30 -20.60
C ALA A 97 -5.72 0.58 -21.88
N LYS A 98 -5.08 0.86 -23.02
CA LYS A 98 -5.27 0.14 -24.28
C LYS A 98 -4.81 -1.31 -24.16
N PRO A 99 -5.53 -2.28 -24.77
CA PRO A 99 -5.17 -3.70 -24.67
C PRO A 99 -3.72 -4.02 -25.04
N SER A 100 -3.17 -3.40 -26.09
CA SER A 100 -1.78 -3.60 -26.52
C SER A 100 -0.76 -3.10 -25.48
N ALA A 101 -0.98 -1.91 -24.93
CA ALA A 101 -0.15 -1.31 -23.89
C ALA A 101 -0.17 -2.15 -22.61
N LEU A 102 -1.36 -2.62 -22.21
CA LEU A 102 -1.52 -3.50 -21.05
C LEU A 102 -0.81 -4.85 -21.22
N GLN A 103 -0.92 -5.46 -22.40
CA GLN A 103 -0.22 -6.71 -22.71
C GLN A 103 1.31 -6.53 -22.70
N ALA A 104 1.80 -5.43 -23.26
CA ALA A 104 3.22 -5.09 -23.25
C ALA A 104 3.73 -4.88 -21.82
N LEU A 105 3.01 -4.09 -21.02
CA LEU A 105 3.33 -3.86 -19.62
C LEU A 105 3.33 -5.17 -18.82
N ASN A 106 2.28 -5.99 -18.94
CA ASN A 106 2.21 -7.27 -18.23
C ASN A 106 3.39 -8.20 -18.57
N ARG A 107 3.76 -8.28 -19.86
CA ARG A 107 4.92 -9.07 -20.28
C ARG A 107 6.21 -8.61 -19.60
N GLN A 108 6.38 -7.30 -19.43
CA GLN A 108 7.55 -6.71 -18.80
C GLN A 108 7.58 -6.96 -17.29
N ILE A 109 6.47 -6.74 -16.58
CA ILE A 109 6.45 -6.75 -15.10
C ILE A 109 6.21 -8.12 -14.48
N SER A 110 5.61 -9.08 -15.22
CA SER A 110 5.15 -10.36 -14.65
C SER A 110 6.24 -11.23 -14.02
N GLN A 111 7.51 -11.05 -14.40
CA GLN A 111 8.66 -11.81 -13.90
C GLN A 111 9.58 -11.00 -12.98
N SER A 112 9.18 -9.79 -12.58
CA SER A 112 9.98 -8.95 -11.70
C SER A 112 9.36 -8.81 -10.31
N THR A 113 10.18 -8.98 -9.27
CA THR A 113 9.81 -8.67 -7.88
C THR A 113 9.85 -7.17 -7.58
N GLN A 114 10.36 -6.35 -8.52
CA GLN A 114 10.52 -4.91 -8.33
C GLN A 114 9.26 -4.11 -8.66
N TYR A 115 8.31 -4.74 -9.36
CA TYR A 115 7.04 -4.15 -9.78
C TYR A 115 5.88 -4.77 -9.01
N ALA A 116 5.14 -3.94 -8.30
CA ALA A 116 3.87 -4.34 -7.71
C ALA A 116 2.71 -3.57 -8.37
N VAL A 117 1.62 -4.28 -8.61
CA VAL A 117 0.37 -3.70 -9.11
C VAL A 117 -0.53 -3.46 -7.92
N LEU A 118 -1.01 -2.23 -7.80
CA LEU A 118 -2.00 -1.85 -6.81
C LEU A 118 -3.33 -1.60 -7.51
N VAL A 119 -4.41 -1.89 -6.79
CA VAL A 119 -5.78 -1.47 -7.08
C VAL A 119 -6.35 -0.74 -5.87
N LEU A 120 -7.37 0.09 -6.07
CA LEU A 120 -7.91 0.92 -4.99
C LEU A 120 -8.50 0.04 -3.88
N ARG A 121 -9.35 -0.92 -4.24
CA ARG A 121 -10.05 -1.81 -3.31
C ARG A 121 -9.89 -3.28 -3.65
N GLU A 122 -10.35 -4.15 -2.75
CA GLU A 122 -10.20 -5.59 -2.91
C GLU A 122 -11.04 -6.12 -4.08
N GLU A 123 -12.26 -5.59 -4.26
CA GLU A 123 -13.16 -5.94 -5.35
C GLU A 123 -12.55 -5.68 -6.75
N ASP A 124 -11.67 -4.69 -6.85
CA ASP A 124 -11.00 -4.31 -8.10
C ASP A 124 -9.90 -5.31 -8.51
N LYS A 125 -9.44 -6.19 -7.59
CA LYS A 125 -8.38 -7.19 -7.89
C LYS A 125 -8.80 -8.15 -9.00
N ALA A 126 -10.09 -8.46 -9.14
CA ALA A 126 -10.57 -9.41 -10.16
C ALA A 126 -10.30 -8.89 -11.58
N ALA A 127 -10.59 -7.61 -11.84
CA ALA A 127 -10.32 -6.97 -13.13
C ALA A 127 -8.81 -6.89 -13.41
N ALA A 128 -8.01 -6.51 -12.39
CA ALA A 128 -6.56 -6.46 -12.53
C ALA A 128 -5.93 -7.85 -12.81
N ARG A 129 -6.45 -8.93 -12.20
CA ARG A 129 -5.98 -10.31 -12.45
C ARG A 129 -6.23 -10.81 -13.87
N ALA A 130 -7.27 -10.29 -14.53
CA ALA A 130 -7.53 -10.63 -15.93
C ALA A 130 -6.47 -10.03 -16.87
N VAL A 131 -5.76 -8.99 -16.44
CA VAL A 131 -4.76 -8.27 -17.24
C VAL A 131 -3.34 -8.61 -16.83
N PHE A 132 -3.07 -8.66 -15.52
CA PHE A 132 -1.75 -8.84 -14.96
C PHE A 132 -1.57 -10.24 -14.38
N SER A 133 -0.51 -10.93 -14.82
CA SER A 133 -0.15 -12.26 -14.33
C SER A 133 0.84 -12.25 -13.16
N THR A 134 1.34 -11.07 -12.76
CA THR A 134 2.22 -10.93 -11.59
C THR A 134 1.50 -11.39 -10.31
N PRO A 135 2.19 -12.12 -9.42
CA PRO A 135 1.64 -12.45 -8.10
C PRO A 135 1.64 -11.24 -7.15
N LEU A 136 2.36 -10.16 -7.48
CA LEU A 136 2.48 -8.94 -6.68
C LEU A 136 1.33 -7.96 -6.96
N LEU A 137 0.10 -8.44 -6.76
CA LEU A 137 -1.12 -7.66 -6.89
C LEU A 137 -1.76 -7.45 -5.51
N PHE A 138 -1.99 -6.20 -5.15
CA PHE A 138 -2.48 -5.80 -3.83
C PHE A 138 -3.60 -4.77 -3.93
N SER A 139 -4.56 -4.80 -3.01
CA SER A 139 -5.35 -3.60 -2.69
C SER A 139 -4.50 -2.59 -1.93
N VAL A 140 -4.91 -1.32 -1.87
CA VAL A 140 -4.20 -0.30 -1.07
C VAL A 140 -4.08 -0.71 0.40
N GLN A 141 -5.11 -1.35 0.96
CA GLN A 141 -5.09 -1.85 2.32
C GLN A 141 -4.02 -2.93 2.51
N GLU A 142 -3.92 -3.86 1.56
CA GLU A 142 -2.92 -4.93 1.59
C GLU A 142 -1.50 -4.37 1.41
N ALA A 143 -1.33 -3.35 0.58
CA ALA A 143 -0.05 -2.73 0.29
C ALA A 143 0.50 -1.87 1.46
N LYS A 144 -0.32 -1.55 2.47
CA LYS A 144 0.14 -0.76 3.63
C LYS A 144 1.28 -1.48 4.35
N GLY A 145 2.40 -0.77 4.53
CA GLY A 145 3.62 -1.31 5.13
C GLY A 145 4.52 -2.08 4.15
N LEU A 146 4.10 -2.25 2.90
CA LEU A 146 4.94 -2.75 1.81
C LEU A 146 5.52 -1.58 1.02
N GLU A 147 6.68 -1.79 0.41
CA GLU A 147 7.31 -0.85 -0.51
C GLU A 147 7.99 -1.61 -1.63
N TYR A 148 7.92 -1.03 -2.82
CA TYR A 148 8.52 -1.56 -4.04
C TYR A 148 9.22 -0.43 -4.81
N PRO A 149 10.30 -0.74 -5.57
CA PRO A 149 10.92 0.21 -6.48
C PRO A 149 9.89 0.87 -7.42
N HIS A 150 9.01 0.05 -7.99
CA HIS A 150 8.05 0.50 -8.99
C HIS A 150 6.63 0.05 -8.62
N ILE A 151 5.70 1.00 -8.64
CA ILE A 151 4.28 0.76 -8.37
C ILE A 151 3.48 1.08 -9.63
N VAL A 152 2.61 0.15 -10.01
CA VAL A 152 1.60 0.34 -11.06
C VAL A 152 0.25 0.55 -10.39
N LEU A 153 -0.33 1.74 -10.51
CA LEU A 153 -1.68 2.05 -10.06
C LEU A 153 -2.65 1.75 -11.20
N TYR A 154 -3.43 0.67 -11.07
CA TYR A 154 -4.34 0.24 -12.12
C TYR A 154 -5.76 0.79 -11.90
N ARG A 155 -6.24 1.60 -12.85
CA ARG A 155 -7.60 2.16 -12.95
C ARG A 155 -8.11 2.83 -11.67
N PHE A 156 -7.21 3.48 -10.92
CA PHE A 156 -7.58 4.17 -9.68
C PHE A 156 -8.59 5.28 -9.95
N LEU A 157 -8.37 6.06 -11.01
CA LEU A 157 -9.20 7.22 -11.33
C LEU A 157 -10.38 6.81 -12.21
N SER A 158 -10.14 5.95 -13.20
CA SER A 158 -11.16 5.58 -14.20
C SER A 158 -12.33 4.82 -13.58
N ASP A 159 -12.06 3.88 -12.68
CA ASP A 159 -13.13 3.09 -12.04
C ASP A 159 -13.86 3.87 -10.94
N HIS A 160 -13.21 4.92 -10.39
CA HIS A 160 -13.74 5.75 -9.31
C HIS A 160 -13.82 7.22 -9.72
N ARG A 161 -14.25 7.47 -10.96
CA ARG A 161 -14.21 8.80 -11.59
C ARG A 161 -14.97 9.87 -10.81
N ALA A 162 -16.20 9.59 -10.40
CA ALA A 162 -17.05 10.59 -9.75
C ALA A 162 -16.42 11.12 -8.43
N PRO A 163 -15.97 10.25 -7.50
CA PRO A 163 -15.27 10.72 -6.30
C PRO A 163 -14.05 11.59 -6.55
N PHE A 164 -13.19 11.21 -7.50
CA PHE A 164 -12.00 11.99 -7.81
C PHE A 164 -12.32 13.27 -8.60
N ALA A 165 -13.38 13.31 -9.40
CA ALA A 165 -13.84 14.54 -10.04
C ALA A 165 -14.33 15.56 -9.01
N THR A 166 -15.11 15.13 -8.01
CA THR A 166 -15.58 16.01 -6.92
C THR A 166 -14.44 16.56 -6.06
N LEU A 167 -13.34 15.80 -5.94
CA LEU A 167 -12.10 16.29 -5.32
C LEU A 167 -11.53 17.52 -6.03
N CYS A 168 -11.66 17.59 -7.36
CA CYS A 168 -11.08 18.62 -8.20
C CYS A 168 -11.94 19.90 -8.26
N GLU A 169 -13.21 19.84 -7.84
CA GLU A 169 -14.13 20.97 -7.90
C GLU A 169 -13.66 22.15 -7.02
N GLY A 170 -13.54 23.34 -7.62
CA GLY A 170 -13.10 24.53 -6.88
C GLY A 170 -11.61 24.54 -6.53
N VAL A 171 -10.83 23.58 -7.04
CA VAL A 171 -9.37 23.54 -6.94
C VAL A 171 -8.79 24.23 -8.18
N SER A 172 -7.87 25.17 -7.96
CA SER A 172 -7.23 25.92 -9.05
C SER A 172 -5.75 25.54 -9.14
N LYS A 173 -5.30 25.16 -10.34
CA LYS A 173 -3.90 24.80 -10.62
C LYS A 173 -2.90 25.91 -10.25
N ALA A 174 -3.34 27.18 -10.27
CA ALA A 174 -2.52 28.33 -9.89
C ALA A 174 -2.37 28.49 -8.36
N GLY A 175 -3.30 27.96 -7.56
CA GLY A 175 -3.27 28.05 -6.09
C GLY A 175 -2.48 26.93 -5.42
N LEU A 176 -1.57 26.34 -6.16
CA LEU A 176 -1.13 24.97 -6.02
C LEU A 176 0.39 25.03 -6.33
N GLY A 177 1.27 24.55 -5.45
CA GLY A 177 2.73 24.67 -5.55
C GLY A 177 3.33 25.47 -4.39
N ALA A 178 2.64 25.48 -3.24
CA ALA A 178 3.11 26.11 -2.03
C ALA A 178 4.18 25.25 -1.35
N GLU A 179 5.18 25.88 -0.73
CA GLU A 179 6.19 25.17 0.08
C GLU A 179 5.60 24.70 1.41
N THR A 180 4.57 25.38 1.91
CA THR A 180 3.92 25.07 3.19
C THR A 180 2.40 25.17 3.10
N LEU A 181 1.71 24.31 3.84
CA LEU A 181 0.25 24.34 3.95
C LEU A 181 -0.15 25.37 5.02
N THR A 182 -0.84 26.44 4.64
CA THR A 182 -1.38 27.40 5.62
C THR A 182 -2.64 26.82 6.26
N PHE A 183 -2.64 26.60 7.58
CA PHE A 183 -3.80 26.05 8.28
C PHE A 183 -5.08 26.88 8.02
N ARG A 184 -6.13 26.26 7.49
CA ARG A 184 -7.43 26.90 7.22
C ARG A 184 -8.55 25.94 7.57
N ARG A 185 -9.47 26.35 8.45
CA ARG A 185 -10.66 25.53 8.75
C ARG A 185 -11.59 25.47 7.54
N ALA A 186 -12.29 24.36 7.38
CA ALA A 186 -13.35 24.21 6.40
C ALA A 186 -14.36 25.37 6.50
N LYS A 187 -14.76 25.92 5.35
CA LYS A 187 -15.73 27.03 5.28
C LYS A 187 -17.11 26.59 5.75
N ASP A 188 -17.47 25.34 5.49
CA ASP A 188 -18.74 24.72 5.89
C ASP A 188 -18.49 23.57 6.87
N LYS A 189 -19.13 23.62 8.05
CA LYS A 189 -19.04 22.57 9.08
C LYS A 189 -20.12 21.49 8.93
N GLY A 190 -21.13 21.72 8.08
CA GLY A 190 -22.17 20.74 7.75
C GLY A 190 -21.77 19.78 6.65
N ASP A 191 -20.70 20.10 5.91
CA ASP A 191 -20.20 19.28 4.80
C ASP A 191 -19.48 18.01 5.31
N LYS A 192 -20.21 16.88 5.26
CA LYS A 192 -19.67 15.54 5.58
C LYS A 192 -18.97 14.88 4.40
N SER A 193 -18.90 15.54 3.24
CA SER A 193 -18.26 15.01 2.04
C SER A 193 -16.80 14.63 2.29
N LEU A 194 -16.10 15.38 3.16
CA LEU A 194 -14.74 15.07 3.55
C LEU A 194 -14.60 13.66 4.13
N GLU A 195 -15.55 13.17 4.93
CA GLU A 195 -15.47 11.82 5.51
C GLU A 195 -15.54 10.74 4.42
N VAL A 196 -16.35 10.98 3.39
CA VAL A 196 -16.50 10.09 2.22
C VAL A 196 -15.26 10.13 1.33
N TYR A 197 -14.73 11.32 1.04
CA TYR A 197 -13.60 11.50 0.14
C TYR A 197 -12.23 11.29 0.81
N LYS A 198 -12.16 11.35 2.14
CA LYS A 198 -10.94 11.05 2.92
C LYS A 198 -10.39 9.68 2.58
N PHE A 199 -11.27 8.69 2.38
CA PHE A 199 -10.85 7.36 1.93
C PHE A 199 -10.06 7.44 0.61
N PHE A 200 -10.63 8.06 -0.43
CA PHE A 200 -10.03 8.11 -1.77
C PHE A 200 -8.69 8.86 -1.78
N VAL A 201 -8.62 10.00 -1.09
CA VAL A 201 -7.38 10.78 -0.98
C VAL A 201 -6.30 10.01 -0.23
N ASN A 202 -6.63 9.49 0.95
CA ASN A 202 -5.67 8.77 1.76
C ASN A 202 -5.24 7.46 1.09
N ALA A 203 -6.15 6.78 0.38
CA ALA A 203 -5.83 5.58 -0.35
C ALA A 203 -4.86 5.86 -1.51
N LEU A 204 -5.12 6.91 -2.31
CA LEU A 204 -4.21 7.32 -3.37
C LEU A 204 -2.85 7.79 -2.80
N TYR A 205 -2.85 8.54 -1.70
CA TYR A 205 -1.63 8.97 -1.01
C TYR A 205 -0.82 7.76 -0.51
N VAL A 206 -1.47 6.78 0.13
CA VAL A 206 -0.80 5.54 0.56
C VAL A 206 -0.22 4.81 -0.65
N ALA A 207 -0.99 4.67 -1.73
CA ALA A 207 -0.57 3.96 -2.94
C ALA A 207 0.68 4.60 -3.59
N ILE A 208 0.67 5.93 -3.75
CA ILE A 208 1.83 6.69 -4.28
C ILE A 208 3.05 6.49 -3.39
N THR A 209 2.89 6.60 -2.07
CA THR A 209 4.01 6.52 -1.12
C THR A 209 4.54 5.10 -0.92
N ARG A 210 3.92 4.05 -1.51
CA ARG A 210 4.52 2.70 -1.55
C ARG A 210 5.65 2.61 -2.59
N ALA A 211 5.74 3.56 -3.51
CA ALA A 211 6.74 3.57 -4.58
C ALA A 211 8.03 4.25 -4.16
N VAL A 212 9.15 3.53 -4.20
CA VAL A 212 10.46 4.09 -3.90
C VAL A 212 10.98 4.93 -5.07
N GLU A 213 10.88 4.42 -6.31
CA GLU A 213 11.48 5.08 -7.48
C GLU A 213 10.43 5.59 -8.47
N SER A 214 9.44 4.77 -8.84
CA SER A 214 8.47 5.20 -9.85
C SER A 214 7.03 4.77 -9.61
N VAL A 215 6.12 5.64 -10.06
CA VAL A 215 4.68 5.40 -10.09
C VAL A 215 4.22 5.44 -11.54
N MET A 216 3.55 4.38 -11.99
CA MET A 216 2.88 4.33 -13.28
C MET A 216 1.37 4.29 -13.05
N LEU A 217 0.65 5.29 -13.52
CA LEU A 217 -0.81 5.30 -13.54
C LEU A 217 -1.28 4.67 -14.84
N VAL A 218 -2.13 3.66 -14.75
CA VAL A 218 -2.72 2.97 -15.89
C VAL A 218 -4.21 3.27 -15.89
N GLU A 219 -4.63 4.19 -16.75
CA GLU A 219 -5.99 4.74 -16.75
C GLU A 219 -6.62 4.64 -18.14
N SER A 220 -7.92 4.40 -18.19
CA SER A 220 -8.70 4.46 -19.44
C SER A 220 -9.26 5.85 -19.73
N ASP A 221 -9.40 6.70 -18.69
CA ASP A 221 -9.73 8.12 -18.83
C ASP A 221 -8.45 8.96 -18.59
N ASP A 222 -7.75 9.28 -19.68
CA ASP A 222 -6.54 10.12 -19.67
C ASP A 222 -6.87 11.62 -19.56
N GLN A 223 -8.15 12.00 -19.62
CA GLN A 223 -8.65 13.37 -19.47
C GLN A 223 -9.20 13.65 -18.07
N HIS A 224 -8.99 12.73 -17.11
CA HIS A 224 -9.46 12.93 -15.75
C HIS A 224 -8.87 14.24 -15.16
N PRO A 225 -9.70 15.16 -14.60
CA PRO A 225 -9.22 16.48 -14.12
C PRO A 225 -8.09 16.41 -13.10
N LEU A 226 -8.09 15.36 -12.26
CA LEU A 226 -7.02 15.13 -11.28
C LEU A 226 -5.64 14.94 -11.94
N LEU A 227 -5.55 14.36 -13.14
CA LEU A 227 -4.28 14.18 -13.85
C LEU A 227 -3.65 15.54 -14.20
N ASP A 228 -4.46 16.49 -14.65
CA ASP A 228 -3.98 17.86 -14.94
C ASP A 228 -3.55 18.59 -13.66
N LEU A 229 -4.31 18.45 -12.56
CA LEU A 229 -3.95 19.06 -11.27
C LEU A 229 -2.66 18.47 -10.68
N LEU A 230 -2.42 17.17 -10.90
CA LEU A 230 -1.17 16.49 -10.52
C LEU A 230 -0.01 16.77 -11.49
N ASP A 231 -0.26 17.53 -12.57
CA ASP A 231 0.67 17.80 -13.68
C ASP A 231 1.27 16.52 -14.30
N ILE A 232 0.43 15.47 -14.37
CA ILE A 232 0.78 14.19 -14.99
C ILE A 232 0.37 14.27 -16.44
N ARG A 233 1.35 14.17 -17.34
CA ARG A 233 1.13 14.11 -18.78
C ARG A 233 1.42 12.72 -19.27
N SER A 234 0.74 12.30 -20.33
CA SER A 234 1.10 11.09 -21.06
C SER A 234 2.55 11.21 -21.49
N SER A 235 3.43 10.42 -20.90
CA SER A 235 4.73 10.15 -21.50
C SER A 235 4.46 9.33 -22.76
N GLY A 236 5.16 9.62 -23.86
CA GLY A 236 5.13 8.75 -25.04
C GLY A 236 5.51 7.31 -24.67
N GLU A 237 5.30 6.37 -25.60
CA GLU A 237 5.57 4.93 -25.43
C GLU A 237 7.07 4.61 -25.29
N GLU A 238 7.79 5.23 -24.35
CA GLU A 238 9.10 4.78 -23.92
C GLU A 238 8.91 3.47 -23.16
N GLY A 239 9.22 2.35 -23.84
CA GLY A 239 9.10 1.02 -23.27
C GLY A 239 9.81 0.91 -21.92
N VAL A 240 9.14 0.29 -20.95
CA VAL A 240 9.75 0.00 -19.66
C VAL A 240 10.70 -1.19 -19.84
N GLN A 241 12.00 -0.96 -19.73
CA GLN A 241 12.94 -2.07 -19.64
C GLN A 241 12.93 -2.61 -18.21
N VAL A 242 12.37 -3.81 -18.05
CA VAL A 242 12.26 -4.48 -16.77
C VAL A 242 13.21 -5.66 -16.72
N GLN A 243 14.04 -5.71 -15.68
CA GLN A 243 14.89 -6.87 -15.42
C GLN A 243 14.06 -7.97 -14.74
N ALA A 244 14.13 -9.17 -15.31
CA ALA A 244 13.54 -10.35 -14.68
C ALA A 244 14.28 -10.70 -13.38
N SER A 245 13.53 -10.99 -12.33
CA SER A 245 14.08 -11.33 -11.02
C SER A 245 14.49 -12.79 -10.96
N SER A 246 15.55 -13.08 -10.21
CA SER A 246 16.04 -14.44 -10.07
C SER A 246 15.10 -15.28 -9.19
N ARG A 247 15.19 -16.61 -9.28
CA ARG A 247 14.45 -17.53 -8.38
C ARG A 247 14.72 -17.22 -6.89
N LYS A 248 15.95 -16.85 -6.55
CA LYS A 248 16.34 -16.47 -5.18
C LYS A 248 15.63 -15.19 -4.72
N ASP A 249 15.43 -14.22 -5.61
CA ASP A 249 14.72 -12.99 -5.28
C ASP A 249 13.24 -13.27 -5.04
N TRP A 250 12.63 -14.13 -5.85
CA TRP A 250 11.26 -14.60 -5.64
C TRP A 250 11.08 -15.37 -4.33
N GLN A 251 12.03 -16.22 -3.94
CA GLN A 251 12.01 -16.90 -2.63
C GLN A 251 12.09 -15.92 -1.45
N LYS A 252 12.96 -14.91 -1.55
CA LYS A 252 13.06 -13.86 -0.53
C LYS A 252 11.77 -13.06 -0.43
N GLU A 253 11.18 -12.70 -1.56
CA GLU A 253 9.94 -11.92 -1.59
C GLU A 253 8.76 -12.72 -1.02
N ALA A 254 8.61 -14.00 -1.39
CA ALA A 254 7.58 -14.87 -0.80
C ALA A 254 7.70 -14.96 0.72
N ARG A 255 8.92 -15.14 1.24
CA ARG A 255 9.17 -15.20 2.69
C ARG A 255 8.88 -13.87 3.39
N LYS A 256 9.27 -12.75 2.79
CA LYS A 256 8.97 -11.40 3.30
C LYS A 256 7.47 -11.17 3.41
N LEU A 257 6.73 -11.51 2.35
CA LEU A 257 5.27 -11.39 2.30
C LEU A 257 4.57 -12.26 3.34
N GLU A 258 5.03 -13.50 3.53
CA GLU A 258 4.50 -14.40 4.57
C GLU A 258 4.71 -13.85 5.99
N LEU A 259 5.91 -13.33 6.30
CA LEU A 259 6.21 -12.70 7.60
C LEU A 259 5.36 -11.44 7.85
N GLN A 260 4.88 -10.79 6.79
CA GLN A 260 4.01 -9.62 6.83
C GLN A 260 2.51 -9.97 6.73
N GLY A 261 2.17 -11.26 6.78
CA GLY A 261 0.78 -11.75 6.74
C GLY A 261 0.12 -11.69 5.36
N LYS A 262 0.88 -11.54 4.28
CA LYS A 262 0.39 -11.49 2.89
C LYS A 262 0.38 -12.88 2.26
N ALA A 263 -0.41 -13.78 2.87
CA ALA A 263 -0.42 -15.20 2.52
C ALA A 263 -0.87 -15.46 1.08
N GLU A 264 -1.84 -14.69 0.57
CA GLU A 264 -2.33 -14.83 -0.81
C GLU A 264 -1.21 -14.66 -1.84
N GLN A 265 -0.43 -13.58 -1.72
CA GLN A 265 0.64 -13.27 -2.67
C GLN A 265 1.86 -14.18 -2.47
N ALA A 266 2.19 -14.54 -1.22
CA ALA A 266 3.25 -15.50 -0.93
C ALA A 266 2.96 -16.87 -1.57
N GLU A 267 1.72 -17.35 -1.45
CA GLU A 267 1.29 -18.62 -2.06
C GLU A 267 1.23 -18.54 -3.58
N ALA A 268 0.79 -17.40 -4.14
CA ALA A 268 0.82 -17.17 -5.58
C ALA A 268 2.25 -17.22 -6.15
N ILE A 269 3.25 -16.70 -5.43
CA ILE A 269 4.66 -16.81 -5.82
C ILE A 269 5.13 -18.27 -5.79
N ARG A 270 4.83 -19.00 -4.69
CA ARG A 270 5.24 -20.41 -4.52
C ARG A 270 4.68 -21.31 -5.61
N SER A 271 3.38 -21.24 -5.82
CA SER A 271 2.66 -22.10 -6.77
C SER A 271 2.97 -21.76 -8.23
N ARG A 272 3.01 -20.47 -8.60
CA ARG A 272 3.10 -20.06 -10.02
C ARG A 272 4.53 -19.83 -10.50
N ILE A 273 5.39 -19.25 -9.66
CA ILE A 273 6.74 -18.83 -10.06
C ILE A 273 7.78 -19.85 -9.61
N LEU A 274 7.80 -20.18 -8.33
CA LEU A 274 8.77 -21.13 -7.79
C LEU A 274 8.45 -22.58 -8.15
N GLN A 275 7.17 -22.84 -8.46
CA GLN A 275 6.62 -24.17 -8.67
C GLN A 275 7.02 -25.11 -7.53
N ASP A 276 7.06 -24.56 -6.32
CA ASP A 276 7.30 -25.33 -5.11
C ASP A 276 6.06 -26.21 -4.94
N GLN A 277 6.11 -27.44 -5.45
CA GLN A 277 5.11 -28.43 -5.11
C GLN A 277 5.19 -28.61 -3.60
N THR A 278 4.15 -28.24 -2.87
CA THR A 278 3.99 -28.80 -1.53
C THR A 278 3.98 -30.31 -1.75
N PRO A 279 4.99 -31.07 -1.28
CA PRO A 279 4.93 -32.50 -1.47
C PRO A 279 3.60 -32.96 -0.88
N PRO A 280 2.83 -33.82 -1.57
CA PRO A 280 1.53 -34.28 -1.08
C PRO A 280 1.63 -35.05 0.25
N ARG A 281 2.85 -35.28 0.73
CA ARG A 281 3.16 -35.87 2.04
C ARG A 281 3.66 -34.80 3.00
N PRO A 282 3.17 -34.78 4.25
CA PRO A 282 3.76 -33.93 5.29
C PRO A 282 5.26 -34.22 5.40
N VAL A 283 6.06 -33.17 5.55
CA VAL A 283 7.51 -33.31 5.77
C VAL A 283 7.72 -34.12 7.04
N PHE A 284 8.33 -35.29 6.90
CA PHE A 284 8.64 -36.19 8.01
C PHE A 284 9.63 -35.52 8.97
N ASN A 285 9.16 -35.10 10.14
CA ASN A 285 10.01 -34.56 11.21
C ASN A 285 9.56 -35.08 12.57
N ALA A 286 10.48 -35.12 13.54
CA ALA A 286 10.23 -35.68 14.88
C ALA A 286 9.00 -35.07 15.57
N ARG A 287 8.79 -33.77 15.39
CA ARG A 287 7.65 -33.04 15.96
C ARG A 287 6.31 -33.49 15.39
N GLY A 288 6.23 -33.75 14.09
CA GLY A 288 5.03 -34.27 13.44
C GLY A 288 4.63 -35.66 13.93
N VAL A 289 5.60 -36.48 14.31
CA VAL A 289 5.38 -37.81 14.92
C VAL A 289 4.82 -37.68 16.32
N GLU A 290 5.37 -36.78 17.13
CA GLU A 290 4.88 -36.54 18.49
C GLU A 290 3.42 -36.07 18.45
N GLU A 291 3.08 -35.17 17.54
CA GLU A 291 1.71 -34.70 17.33
C GLU A 291 0.76 -35.80 16.85
N LEU A 292 1.22 -36.66 15.92
CA LEU A 292 0.45 -37.84 15.47
C LEU A 292 0.23 -38.85 16.59
N THR A 293 1.28 -39.15 17.35
CA THR A 293 1.26 -40.10 18.48
C THR A 293 0.31 -39.61 19.56
N ARG A 294 0.36 -38.31 19.89
CA ARG A 294 -0.58 -37.71 20.84
C ARG A 294 -2.02 -37.79 20.34
N LYS A 295 -2.29 -37.46 19.08
CA LYS A 295 -3.65 -37.55 18.51
C LYS A 295 -4.22 -38.97 18.52
N ILE A 296 -3.38 -39.98 18.30
CA ILE A 296 -3.80 -41.39 18.20
C ILE A 296 -3.95 -42.04 19.57
N PHE A 297 -2.96 -41.87 20.45
CA PHE A 297 -2.88 -42.61 21.71
C PHE A 297 -3.41 -41.83 22.92
N ILE A 298 -3.33 -40.49 22.89
CA ILE A 298 -3.78 -39.63 23.99
C ILE A 298 -5.16 -39.05 23.70
N ASP A 299 -5.29 -38.30 22.60
CA ASP A 299 -6.55 -37.61 22.26
C ASP A 299 -7.59 -38.57 21.63
N GLN A 300 -7.19 -39.81 21.31
CA GLN A 300 -8.01 -40.89 20.74
C GLN A 300 -8.96 -40.44 19.60
N VAL A 301 -8.43 -39.63 18.69
CA VAL A 301 -9.22 -39.09 17.58
C VAL A 301 -9.76 -40.23 16.71
N VAL A 302 -11.09 -40.26 16.53
CA VAL A 302 -11.78 -41.30 15.77
C VAL A 302 -11.47 -41.14 14.27
N GLY A 303 -10.98 -42.22 13.65
CA GLY A 303 -10.70 -42.28 12.21
C GLY A 303 -9.35 -42.93 11.89
N ASN A 304 -9.32 -43.79 10.87
CA ASN A 304 -8.11 -44.56 10.50
C ASN A 304 -7.02 -43.73 9.81
N LYS A 305 -7.34 -42.52 9.34
CA LYS A 305 -6.41 -41.66 8.60
C LYS A 305 -5.10 -41.40 9.35
N TRP A 306 -5.19 -41.08 10.64
CA TRP A 306 -4.03 -40.76 11.47
C TRP A 306 -3.18 -42.00 11.78
N ARG A 307 -3.84 -43.14 12.04
CA ARG A 307 -3.17 -44.43 12.28
C ARG A 307 -2.41 -44.91 11.04
N GLN A 308 -3.00 -44.72 9.86
CA GLN A 308 -2.36 -45.05 8.59
C GLN A 308 -1.14 -44.15 8.33
N GLN A 309 -1.22 -42.85 8.63
CA GLN A 309 -0.08 -41.93 8.53
C GLN A 309 1.06 -42.27 9.52
N LEU A 310 0.74 -42.71 10.75
CA LEU A 310 1.75 -43.16 11.70
C LEU A 310 2.39 -44.50 11.27
N PHE A 311 1.62 -45.41 10.70
CA PHE A 311 2.15 -46.66 10.15
C PHE A 311 3.08 -46.41 8.96
N GLU A 312 2.68 -45.52 8.05
CA GLU A 312 3.55 -45.06 6.96
C GLU A 312 4.84 -44.42 7.49
N TYR A 313 4.79 -43.70 8.61
CA TYR A 313 5.98 -43.14 9.26
C TYR A 313 6.95 -44.21 9.79
N ALA A 314 6.44 -45.32 10.31
CA ALA A 314 7.27 -46.40 10.85
C ALA A 314 7.86 -47.34 9.78
N ALA A 315 7.35 -47.27 8.54
CA ALA A 315 7.74 -48.15 7.44
C ALA A 315 8.86 -47.56 6.53
N PHE A 316 9.25 -46.31 6.75
CA PHE A 316 10.37 -45.62 6.07
C PHE A 316 11.42 -45.19 7.09
#